data_AF-A0A7L1A3D4-F1
#
_entry.id   AF-A0A7L1A3D4-F1
#
_cell.length_a   1.000
_cell.length_b   1.000
_cell.length_c   1.000
_cell.angle_alpha   90.00
_cell.angle_beta   90.00
_cell.angle_gamma   90.00
#
_symmetry.space_group_name_H-M   'P 1'
#
loop_
_entity.id
_entity.type
_entity.pdbx_description
1 polymer ?
#
loop_
_entity_poly.entity_id
_entity_poly.type
_entity_poly.pdbx_seq_one_letter_code
_entity_poly.pdbx_strand_id
1 'polypeptide(L)'
;MLPARPRELTVAPALPYSYSSQPRSLLARPKYRAPPDAAGPEKQPVCYGNIMRDPRVARGHALAVRLLPQSTQPNPPEVQKQKSAQKRAQARKHTKEPIRPGTPEPVEGREHVYVQTELYLEEICDRILEVDGECQTDEFLDRPPTPLFIPAKTGKDIATQIEEGELFDFDIEVKPILEVLIGKTVEQALLEVMEEEELAQLRAHQRAFIELRNAEFAELQRLEEQDRRIREEKERRRLEHLEKLRKQKETTEKIAARAFAKRYLADLIPSVFSNLYDSGFFYDPIERDIETKFLPWLMSEVEETLQKKVLGRTMLDSLIRTVVEKRLDAFSCQPLPDQTEAPAKEPRPTHAAPQVSGETDAADQPVTEKEETDQPVAEEQPSDPTSSQLEESDQAGTQDLETE
;
A
#
# COMPACT_ATOMS: atom_id res chain seq x y z
N MET A 1 26.93 -18.53 -48.58
CA MET A 1 25.49 -18.24 -48.38
C MET A 1 25.35 -17.02 -47.46
N LEU A 2 24.15 -16.45 -47.33
CA LEU A 2 23.87 -15.22 -46.58
C LEU A 2 23.86 -15.43 -45.05
N PRO A 3 23.88 -14.36 -44.22
CA PRO A 3 24.47 -14.39 -42.87
C PRO A 3 23.47 -14.49 -41.71
N ALA A 4 24.00 -14.66 -40.50
CA ALA A 4 23.29 -14.48 -39.22
C ALA A 4 23.82 -13.24 -38.46
N ARG A 5 22.98 -12.67 -37.58
CA ARG A 5 23.17 -11.34 -36.95
C ARG A 5 23.95 -11.39 -35.63
N PRO A 6 24.64 -10.30 -35.23
CA PRO A 6 25.14 -10.13 -33.87
C PRO A 6 23.99 -9.98 -32.85
N ARG A 7 24.31 -10.18 -31.56
CA ARG A 7 23.36 -10.04 -30.44
C ARG A 7 22.92 -8.59 -30.23
N GLU A 8 21.71 -8.43 -29.71
CA GLU A 8 21.10 -7.15 -29.38
C GLU A 8 21.82 -6.48 -28.20
N LEU A 9 22.07 -5.17 -28.31
CA LEU A 9 22.50 -4.33 -27.19
C LEU A 9 21.27 -3.66 -26.59
N THR A 10 21.05 -3.87 -25.30
CA THR A 10 19.96 -3.22 -24.55
C THR A 10 20.19 -1.71 -24.48
N VAL A 11 19.28 -0.93 -25.06
CA VAL A 11 19.31 0.54 -25.00
C VAL A 11 18.98 0.97 -23.57
N ALA A 12 19.94 1.62 -22.90
CA ALA A 12 19.69 2.25 -21.61
C ALA A 12 18.72 3.43 -21.79
N PRO A 13 17.70 3.60 -20.91
CA PRO A 13 16.80 4.74 -20.99
C PRO A 13 17.57 6.05 -20.75
N ALA A 14 17.30 7.06 -21.57
CA ALA A 14 17.97 8.35 -21.44
C ALA A 14 17.59 9.02 -20.11
N LEU A 15 18.60 9.31 -19.29
CA LEU A 15 18.42 10.07 -18.05
C LEU A 15 17.89 11.48 -18.36
N PRO A 16 16.93 12.02 -17.59
CA PRO A 16 16.51 13.41 -17.73
C PRO A 16 17.70 14.35 -17.45
N TYR A 17 17.77 15.44 -18.22
CA TYR A 17 18.88 16.39 -18.17
C TYR A 17 18.96 17.10 -16.80
N SER A 18 19.87 16.63 -15.95
CA SER A 18 20.16 17.22 -14.64
C SER A 18 21.21 18.31 -14.77
N TYR A 19 20.78 19.57 -14.68
CA TYR A 19 21.68 20.72 -14.62
C TYR A 19 21.91 21.12 -13.16
N SER A 20 23.13 20.90 -12.67
CA SER A 20 23.59 21.44 -11.38
C SER A 20 24.77 22.40 -11.60
N SER A 21 24.63 23.62 -11.08
CA SER A 21 25.71 24.61 -11.01
C SER A 21 26.07 24.85 -9.55
N GLN A 22 27.35 24.77 -9.22
CA GLN A 22 27.82 25.16 -7.89
C GLN A 22 27.69 26.68 -7.72
N PRO A 23 27.31 27.18 -6.52
CA PRO A 23 27.10 28.61 -6.30
C PRO A 23 28.43 29.38 -6.37
N ARG A 24 28.68 30.01 -7.53
CA ARG A 24 29.84 30.88 -7.73
C ARG A 24 29.54 32.25 -7.16
N SER A 25 30.31 32.68 -6.16
CA SER A 25 30.20 34.01 -5.57
C SER A 25 30.40 35.10 -6.63
N LEU A 26 29.47 36.06 -6.67
CA LEU A 26 29.60 37.23 -7.53
C LEU A 26 30.67 38.15 -6.96
N LEU A 27 31.65 38.55 -7.79
CA LEU A 27 32.61 39.57 -7.41
C LEU A 27 31.87 40.89 -7.14
N ALA A 28 32.16 41.51 -5.99
CA ALA A 28 31.47 42.71 -5.56
C ALA A 28 31.67 43.85 -6.56
N ARG A 29 30.58 44.36 -7.15
CA ARG A 29 30.62 45.60 -7.94
C ARG A 29 30.84 46.80 -7.02
N PRO A 30 31.78 47.71 -7.31
CA PRO A 30 31.86 48.99 -6.61
C PRO A 30 30.57 49.77 -6.87
N LYS A 31 29.97 50.33 -5.81
CA LYS A 31 28.67 51.04 -5.86
C LYS A 31 28.77 52.50 -6.29
N TYR A 32 29.95 53.00 -6.65
CA TYR A 32 30.15 54.39 -7.05
C TYR A 32 31.19 54.54 -8.17
N ARG A 33 31.15 55.68 -8.87
CA ARG A 33 32.08 56.02 -9.96
C ARG A 33 33.45 56.36 -9.37
N ALA A 34 34.46 55.54 -9.65
CA ALA A 34 35.83 55.80 -9.21
C ALA A 34 36.47 56.97 -10.00
N PRO A 35 37.44 57.71 -9.43
CA PRO A 35 38.21 58.72 -10.15
C PRO A 35 39.08 58.09 -11.26
N PRO A 36 39.33 58.80 -12.36
CA PRO A 36 40.19 58.32 -13.44
C PRO A 36 41.67 58.65 -13.17
N ASP A 37 42.32 57.92 -12.26
CA ASP A 37 43.80 57.87 -12.19
C ASP A 37 44.30 56.64 -11.41
N ALA A 38 44.44 55.52 -12.11
CA ALA A 38 45.17 54.32 -11.67
C ALA A 38 45.50 53.44 -12.90
N ALA A 39 46.77 53.46 -13.35
CA ALA A 39 47.16 52.82 -14.61
C ALA A 39 47.53 51.33 -14.47
N GLY A 40 46.77 50.47 -15.15
CA GLY A 40 47.20 49.15 -15.63
C GLY A 40 46.74 47.91 -14.82
N PRO A 41 46.85 46.70 -15.42
CA PRO A 41 47.02 46.41 -16.84
C PRO A 41 45.66 46.19 -17.54
N GLU A 42 45.65 46.17 -18.87
CA GLU A 42 44.43 46.02 -19.66
C GLU A 42 43.68 44.70 -19.38
N LYS A 43 42.41 44.82 -19.00
CA LYS A 43 41.43 43.74 -19.10
C LYS A 43 40.33 44.21 -20.03
N GLN A 44 40.25 43.59 -21.21
CA GLN A 44 39.24 43.90 -22.22
C GLN A 44 37.83 43.86 -21.59
N PRO A 45 36.96 44.85 -21.87
CA PRO A 45 35.60 44.83 -21.37
C PRO A 45 34.87 43.62 -21.96
N VAL A 46 34.49 42.67 -21.10
CA VAL A 46 33.71 41.49 -21.51
C VAL A 46 32.39 41.98 -22.10
N CYS A 47 32.28 41.92 -23.43
CA CYS A 47 31.08 42.32 -24.14
C CYS A 47 29.98 41.28 -23.87
N TYR A 48 29.17 41.54 -22.86
CA TYR A 48 28.00 40.72 -22.54
C TYR A 48 27.03 40.76 -23.71
N GLY A 49 27.01 39.67 -24.49
CA GLY A 49 26.12 39.52 -25.64
C GLY A 49 24.67 39.70 -25.22
N ASN A 50 24.00 40.70 -25.80
CA ASN A 50 22.62 41.01 -25.46
C ASN A 50 21.72 39.79 -25.73
N ILE A 51 21.14 39.20 -24.68
CA ILE A 51 20.18 38.08 -24.72
C ILE A 51 18.98 38.39 -25.64
N MET A 52 18.72 39.67 -25.91
CA MET A 52 17.77 40.16 -26.92
C MET A 52 18.12 39.81 -28.37
N ARG A 53 19.31 39.27 -28.66
CA ARG A 53 19.79 38.91 -30.00
C ARG A 53 20.56 37.58 -30.08
N ASP A 54 20.63 36.78 -29.01
CA ASP A 54 21.28 35.45 -29.07
C ASP A 54 20.37 34.44 -29.79
N PRO A 55 20.80 33.80 -30.90
CA PRO A 55 19.97 32.89 -31.68
C PRO A 55 19.61 31.58 -30.95
N ARG A 56 20.24 31.27 -29.81
CA ARG A 56 19.91 30.11 -28.97
C ARG A 56 18.73 30.37 -28.03
N VAL A 57 18.33 31.63 -27.86
CA VAL A 57 17.24 32.04 -26.96
C VAL A 57 15.93 32.07 -27.73
N ALA A 58 15.26 30.92 -27.79
CA ALA A 58 13.98 30.75 -28.46
C ALA A 58 12.89 31.64 -27.82
N ARG A 59 12.41 32.62 -28.60
CA ARG A 59 11.38 33.59 -28.18
C ARG A 59 10.02 33.12 -28.69
N GLY A 60 9.30 32.37 -27.86
CA GLY A 60 7.98 31.83 -28.20
C GLY A 60 7.12 31.56 -26.97
N HIS A 61 5.80 31.54 -27.18
CA HIS A 61 4.83 31.20 -26.16
C HIS A 61 4.70 29.66 -26.05
N ALA A 62 4.63 29.13 -24.82
CA ALA A 62 4.80 27.69 -24.58
C ALA A 62 3.66 26.79 -25.10
N LEU A 63 2.51 27.35 -25.46
CA LEU A 63 1.30 26.63 -25.87
C LEU A 63 1.02 26.72 -27.39
N ALA A 64 2.04 26.95 -28.22
CA ALA A 64 1.92 26.94 -29.67
C ALA A 64 2.11 25.53 -30.25
N VAL A 65 1.03 24.75 -30.35
CA VAL A 65 1.01 23.48 -31.10
C VAL A 65 1.34 23.76 -32.56
N ARG A 66 2.49 23.24 -33.04
CA ARG A 66 2.91 23.36 -34.44
C ARG A 66 2.07 22.44 -35.34
N LEU A 67 0.94 22.96 -35.81
CA LEU A 67 0.34 22.44 -37.04
C LEU A 67 1.29 22.73 -38.22
N LEU A 68 1.49 21.74 -39.09
CA LEU A 68 2.28 21.92 -40.31
C LEU A 68 1.52 22.84 -41.29
N PRO A 69 2.18 23.82 -41.93
CA PRO A 69 1.54 24.66 -42.94
C PRO A 69 1.29 23.87 -44.22
N GLN A 70 0.08 23.35 -44.37
CA GLN A 70 -0.40 22.74 -45.59
C GLN A 70 -0.87 23.84 -46.57
N SER A 71 -0.29 23.87 -47.78
CA SER A 71 -0.65 24.79 -48.87
C SER A 71 -0.47 26.29 -48.60
N THR A 72 0.71 26.83 -48.91
CA THR A 72 0.97 28.28 -48.86
C THR A 72 0.28 29.03 -50.00
N GLN A 73 -0.94 29.51 -49.76
CA GLN A 73 -1.52 30.64 -50.50
C GLN A 73 -1.43 31.91 -49.63
N PRO A 74 -0.87 33.04 -50.13
CA PRO A 74 -0.67 34.23 -49.32
C PRO A 74 -2.01 34.96 -49.06
N ASN A 75 -2.33 35.19 -47.79
CA ASN A 75 -3.58 35.85 -47.41
C ASN A 75 -3.66 37.28 -47.98
N PRO A 76 -4.78 37.67 -48.63
CA PRO A 76 -4.92 38.98 -49.28
C PRO A 76 -4.60 40.21 -48.40
N PRO A 77 -4.96 40.29 -47.09
CA PRO A 77 -4.62 41.46 -46.28
C PRO A 77 -3.11 41.64 -46.01
N GLU A 78 -2.31 40.57 -46.00
CA GLU A 78 -0.86 40.69 -45.82
C GLU A 78 -0.18 41.25 -47.06
N VAL A 79 -0.62 40.83 -48.25
CA VAL A 79 -0.16 41.38 -49.54
C VAL A 79 -0.52 42.86 -49.65
N GLN A 80 -1.69 43.29 -49.16
CA GLN A 80 -2.05 44.72 -49.07
C GLN A 80 -1.15 45.48 -48.10
N LYS A 81 -0.88 44.95 -46.89
CA LYS A 81 0.04 45.58 -45.92
C LYS A 81 1.47 45.73 -46.47
N GLN A 82 1.99 44.73 -47.19
CA GLN A 82 3.30 44.83 -47.82
C GLN A 82 3.33 45.89 -48.94
N LYS A 83 2.30 45.93 -49.80
CA LYS A 83 2.20 46.94 -50.88
C LYS A 83 2.03 48.37 -50.34
N SER A 84 1.29 48.57 -49.24
CA SER A 84 1.15 49.90 -48.62
C SER A 84 2.45 50.35 -47.94
N ALA A 85 3.18 49.44 -47.29
CA ALA A 85 4.52 49.71 -46.74
C ALA A 85 5.52 50.10 -47.84
N GLN A 86 5.55 49.38 -48.97
CA GLN A 86 6.40 49.72 -50.12
C GLN A 86 6.07 51.11 -50.70
N LYS A 87 4.78 51.42 -50.91
CA LYS A 87 4.36 52.77 -51.37
C LYS A 87 4.80 53.87 -50.39
N ARG A 88 4.64 53.66 -49.08
CA ARG A 88 5.05 54.63 -48.04
C ARG A 88 6.58 54.80 -47.98
N ALA A 89 7.35 53.75 -48.30
CA ALA A 89 8.80 53.82 -48.44
C ALA A 89 9.26 54.55 -49.71
N GLN A 90 8.55 54.38 -50.84
CA GLN A 90 8.82 55.12 -52.08
C GLN A 90 8.50 56.61 -51.94
N ALA A 91 7.35 56.97 -51.37
CA ALA A 91 7.01 58.38 -51.11
C ALA A 91 8.10 59.09 -50.27
N ARG A 92 8.61 58.43 -49.22
CA ARG A 92 9.71 58.93 -48.38
C ARG A 92 11.08 59.06 -49.09
N LYS A 93 11.24 58.57 -50.33
CA LYS A 93 12.43 58.82 -51.14
C LYS A 93 12.30 60.11 -51.96
N HIS A 94 11.13 60.35 -52.58
CA HIS A 94 10.90 61.57 -53.35
C HIS A 94 10.91 62.85 -52.49
N THR A 95 10.42 62.79 -51.24
CA THR A 95 10.53 63.93 -50.29
C THR A 95 11.96 64.19 -49.76
N LYS A 96 13.00 63.61 -50.39
CA LYS A 96 14.41 63.79 -50.00
C LYS A 96 15.32 64.28 -51.13
N GLU A 97 14.75 64.68 -52.25
CA GLU A 97 15.48 65.46 -53.26
C GLU A 97 15.61 66.92 -52.75
N PRO A 98 16.83 67.46 -52.56
CA PRO A 98 17.00 68.81 -52.04
C PRO A 98 16.60 69.83 -53.12
N ILE A 99 15.49 70.53 -52.88
CA ILE A 99 15.02 71.61 -53.75
C ILE A 99 16.10 72.70 -53.77
N ARG A 100 16.84 72.78 -54.88
CA ARG A 100 17.66 73.96 -55.19
C ARG A 100 16.70 75.13 -55.47
N PRO A 101 16.92 76.32 -54.92
CA PRO A 101 16.15 77.51 -55.32
C PRO A 101 16.54 77.87 -56.76
N GLY A 102 15.78 77.34 -57.72
CA GLY A 102 15.89 77.71 -59.13
C GLY A 102 15.31 79.10 -59.37
N THR A 103 15.89 79.83 -60.33
CA THR A 103 15.31 81.07 -60.85
C THR A 103 13.87 80.82 -61.31
N PRO A 104 12.88 81.67 -60.97
CA PRO A 104 11.50 81.47 -61.39
C PRO A 104 11.34 81.46 -62.92
N GLU A 105 10.29 80.81 -63.39
CA GLU A 105 10.02 80.62 -64.82
C GLU A 105 9.69 81.94 -65.54
N PRO A 106 9.96 82.05 -66.85
CA PRO A 106 9.64 83.25 -67.63
C PRO A 106 8.13 83.53 -67.65
N VAL A 107 7.77 84.81 -67.56
CA VAL A 107 6.37 85.25 -67.75
C VAL A 107 5.98 85.06 -69.22
N GLU A 108 4.78 84.52 -69.45
CA GLU A 108 4.26 84.17 -70.79
C GLU A 108 4.44 85.33 -71.80
N GLY A 109 4.97 84.98 -72.99
CA GLY A 109 5.29 85.95 -74.04
C GLY A 109 6.68 86.59 -73.94
N ARG A 110 7.56 86.13 -73.03
CA ARG A 110 8.98 86.54 -72.96
C ARG A 110 9.90 85.34 -72.73
N GLU A 111 11.06 85.36 -73.38
CA GLU A 111 12.13 84.37 -73.16
C GLU A 111 13.23 84.95 -72.25
N HIS A 112 13.86 84.10 -71.44
CA HIS A 112 15.01 84.50 -70.62
C HIS A 112 16.30 84.43 -71.43
N VAL A 113 16.90 85.60 -71.70
CA VAL A 113 18.22 85.73 -72.29
C VAL A 113 19.29 85.62 -71.21
N TYR A 114 20.28 84.74 -71.42
CA TYR A 114 21.46 84.66 -70.55
C TYR A 114 22.37 85.86 -70.80
N VAL A 115 22.43 86.77 -69.83
CA VAL A 115 23.40 87.87 -69.79
C VAL A 115 24.68 87.36 -69.13
N GLN A 116 25.85 87.70 -69.67
CA GLN A 116 27.13 87.43 -69.00
C GLN A 116 27.22 88.26 -67.72
N THR A 117 27.08 87.58 -66.57
CA THR A 117 27.25 88.14 -65.22
C THR A 117 28.50 87.61 -64.53
N GLU A 118 29.40 86.99 -65.29
CA GLU A 118 30.77 86.68 -64.86
C GLU A 118 31.55 88.00 -64.66
N LEU A 119 32.41 88.02 -63.64
CA LEU A 119 33.05 89.25 -63.16
C LEU A 119 34.25 89.64 -64.06
N TYR A 120 33.94 90.20 -65.23
CA TYR A 120 34.94 90.67 -66.20
C TYR A 120 35.67 91.92 -65.67
N LEU A 121 36.80 91.70 -65.00
CA LEU A 121 37.72 92.75 -64.53
C LEU A 121 39.03 92.66 -65.31
N GLU A 122 39.38 93.75 -66.01
CA GLU A 122 40.70 93.92 -66.58
C GLU A 122 41.61 94.63 -65.56
N GLU A 123 42.73 94.02 -65.19
CA GLU A 123 43.73 94.66 -64.31
C GLU A 123 44.51 95.72 -65.10
N ILE A 124 44.17 96.99 -64.89
CA ILE A 124 44.89 98.14 -65.48
C ILE A 124 46.24 98.30 -64.77
N CYS A 125 47.25 97.61 -65.28
CA CYS A 125 48.61 97.57 -64.71
C CYS A 125 49.48 98.82 -65.00
N ASP A 126 48.88 100.00 -65.12
CA ASP A 126 49.61 101.26 -65.27
C ASP A 126 50.13 101.75 -63.92
N ARG A 127 51.45 101.63 -63.71
CA ARG A 127 52.13 102.25 -62.56
C ARG A 127 52.21 103.76 -62.77
N ILE A 128 51.44 104.50 -61.98
CA ILE A 128 51.53 105.96 -61.89
C ILE A 128 52.95 106.33 -61.42
N LEU A 129 53.55 107.36 -62.03
CA LEU A 129 54.87 107.86 -61.62
C LEU A 129 54.75 108.62 -60.29
N GLU A 130 55.37 108.08 -59.25
CA GLU A 130 55.54 108.75 -57.96
C GLU A 130 56.55 109.89 -58.09
N VAL A 131 56.23 111.05 -57.51
CA VAL A 131 57.08 112.26 -57.51
C VAL A 131 57.10 112.81 -56.09
N ASP A 132 58.26 112.73 -55.43
CA ASP A 132 58.43 113.22 -54.07
C ASP A 132 58.38 114.75 -54.04
N GLY A 133 57.42 115.29 -53.27
CA GLY A 133 57.23 116.71 -53.03
C GLY A 133 57.40 117.05 -51.56
N GLU A 134 58.58 117.54 -51.17
CA GLU A 134 58.84 117.98 -49.80
C GLU A 134 58.15 119.33 -49.51
N CYS A 135 57.21 119.32 -48.56
CA CYS A 135 56.52 120.52 -48.08
C CYS A 135 56.79 120.73 -46.58
N GLN A 136 57.21 121.94 -46.22
CA GLN A 136 57.51 122.32 -44.84
C GLN A 136 56.23 122.34 -43.98
N THR A 137 56.21 121.54 -42.92
CA THR A 137 55.07 121.43 -42.00
C THR A 137 55.07 122.51 -40.92
N ASP A 138 53.89 123.07 -40.65
CA ASP A 138 53.58 123.82 -39.43
C ASP A 138 52.77 122.90 -38.49
N GLU A 139 52.84 123.07 -37.17
CA GLU A 139 52.27 122.11 -36.20
C GLU A 139 50.73 122.22 -36.11
N PHE A 140 50.04 121.41 -36.91
CA PHE A 140 48.59 121.37 -36.99
C PHE A 140 47.97 120.70 -35.75
N LEU A 141 47.66 121.50 -34.72
CA LEU A 141 46.98 121.01 -33.51
C LEU A 141 45.58 120.48 -33.81
N ASP A 142 45.32 119.22 -33.43
CA ASP A 142 44.03 118.56 -33.63
C ASP A 142 42.87 119.33 -32.97
N ARG A 143 41.94 119.80 -33.81
CA ARG A 143 40.67 120.36 -33.34
C ARG A 143 39.85 119.22 -32.71
N PRO A 144 39.39 119.34 -31.44
CA PRO A 144 38.63 118.28 -30.80
C PRO A 144 37.35 117.97 -31.61
N PRO A 145 36.98 116.68 -31.72
CA PRO A 145 35.88 116.26 -32.59
C PRO A 145 34.58 116.93 -32.17
N THR A 146 33.89 117.55 -33.13
CA THR A 146 32.60 118.21 -32.90
C THR A 146 31.61 117.21 -32.29
N PRO A 147 30.97 117.51 -31.15
CA PRO A 147 30.12 116.54 -30.46
C PRO A 147 28.94 116.12 -31.36
N LEU A 148 28.68 114.81 -31.40
CA LEU A 148 27.61 114.24 -32.21
C LEU A 148 26.25 114.78 -31.76
N PHE A 149 25.51 115.38 -32.69
CA PHE A 149 24.14 115.84 -32.44
C PHE A 149 23.20 114.64 -32.32
N ILE A 150 22.87 114.27 -31.08
CA ILE A 150 21.82 113.29 -30.78
C ILE A 150 20.49 114.08 -30.70
N PRO A 151 19.54 113.90 -31.65
CA PRO A 151 18.23 114.52 -31.53
C PRO A 151 17.49 113.95 -30.32
N ALA A 152 16.75 114.81 -29.61
CA ALA A 152 15.89 114.36 -28.51
C ALA A 152 14.84 113.35 -29.03
N LYS A 153 14.51 112.34 -28.21
CA LYS A 153 13.45 111.38 -28.54
C LYS A 153 12.07 112.09 -28.58
N THR A 154 11.62 112.47 -29.77
CA THR A 154 10.29 113.07 -29.95
C THR A 154 9.22 111.97 -30.05
N GLY A 155 8.90 111.35 -28.91
CA GLY A 155 7.87 110.31 -28.78
C GLY A 155 7.38 110.18 -27.35
N LYS A 156 6.21 109.58 -27.15
CA LYS A 156 5.74 109.15 -25.83
C LYS A 156 6.03 107.66 -25.67
N ASP A 157 7.06 107.33 -24.90
CA ASP A 157 7.34 105.95 -24.52
C ASP A 157 6.16 105.44 -23.64
N ILE A 158 5.47 104.39 -24.09
CA ILE A 158 4.36 103.73 -23.38
C ILE A 158 4.78 102.27 -23.14
N ALA A 159 4.80 101.86 -21.88
CA ALA A 159 4.97 100.46 -21.49
C ALA A 159 3.60 99.88 -21.13
N THR A 160 3.25 98.75 -21.75
CA THR A 160 2.13 97.90 -21.35
C THR A 160 2.70 96.63 -20.74
N GLN A 161 2.52 96.45 -19.43
CA GLN A 161 2.85 95.22 -18.72
C GLN A 161 1.54 94.52 -18.33
N ILE A 162 1.56 93.20 -18.37
CA ILE A 162 0.50 92.31 -17.90
C ILE A 162 0.81 91.97 -16.44
N GLU A 163 -0.18 92.06 -15.56
CA GLU A 163 -0.01 91.74 -14.13
C GLU A 163 -0.37 90.28 -13.82
N GLU A 164 0.11 89.77 -12.68
CA GLU A 164 -0.13 88.38 -12.26
C GLU A 164 -1.64 88.11 -12.07
N GLY A 165 -2.18 87.22 -12.91
CA GLY A 165 -3.60 86.83 -12.91
C GLY A 165 -4.46 87.47 -14.00
N GLU A 166 -3.97 88.46 -14.74
CA GLU A 166 -4.77 89.21 -15.74
C GLU A 166 -5.22 88.36 -16.96
N LEU A 167 -4.50 87.27 -17.28
CA LEU A 167 -4.87 86.29 -18.32
C LEU A 167 -5.32 84.92 -17.74
N PHE A 168 -5.72 84.85 -16.47
CA PHE A 168 -6.18 83.59 -15.87
C PHE A 168 -7.58 83.19 -16.37
N ASP A 169 -7.66 82.16 -17.21
CA ASP A 169 -8.90 81.48 -17.60
C ASP A 169 -9.11 80.23 -16.72
N PHE A 170 -10.04 80.34 -15.77
CA PHE A 170 -10.41 79.25 -14.87
C PHE A 170 -10.89 78.00 -15.62
N ASP A 171 -11.67 78.17 -16.69
CA ASP A 171 -12.24 77.04 -17.43
C ASP A 171 -11.15 76.29 -18.19
N ILE A 172 -10.04 76.92 -18.56
CA ILE A 172 -8.86 76.23 -19.12
C ILE A 172 -8.06 75.55 -18.02
N GLU A 173 -7.68 76.30 -16.96
CA GLU A 173 -6.69 75.82 -15.99
C GLU A 173 -7.23 74.76 -15.02
N VAL A 174 -8.55 74.72 -14.79
CA VAL A 174 -9.18 73.68 -13.95
C VAL A 174 -9.25 72.31 -14.63
N LYS A 175 -9.27 72.24 -15.97
CA LYS A 175 -9.42 70.99 -16.74
C LYS A 175 -8.40 69.89 -16.36
N PRO A 176 -7.08 70.12 -16.36
CA PRO A 176 -6.11 69.10 -15.98
C PRO A 176 -6.24 68.66 -14.50
N ILE A 177 -6.66 69.56 -13.61
CA ILE A 177 -6.90 69.23 -12.19
C ILE A 177 -8.12 68.29 -12.09
N LEU A 178 -9.21 68.62 -12.78
CA LEU A 178 -10.44 67.84 -12.79
C LEU A 178 -10.24 66.46 -13.45
N GLU A 179 -9.49 66.40 -14.56
CA GLU A 179 -9.14 65.17 -15.26
C GLU A 179 -8.33 64.21 -14.36
N VAL A 180 -7.31 64.72 -13.67
CA VAL A 180 -6.51 63.92 -12.73
C VAL A 180 -7.31 63.47 -11.50
N LEU A 181 -8.24 64.30 -11.01
CA LEU A 181 -9.13 63.92 -9.90
C LEU A 181 -10.10 62.81 -10.32
N ILE A 182 -10.88 63.03 -11.40
CA ILE A 182 -11.87 62.07 -11.89
C ILE A 182 -11.18 60.76 -12.31
N GLY A 183 -10.07 60.85 -13.03
CA GLY A 183 -9.29 59.68 -13.44
C GLY A 183 -8.88 58.81 -12.26
N LYS A 184 -8.31 59.43 -11.21
CA LYS A 184 -7.91 58.72 -9.99
C LYS A 184 -9.10 58.15 -9.20
N THR A 185 -10.22 58.88 -9.07
CA THR A 185 -11.37 58.35 -8.33
C THR A 185 -12.02 57.17 -9.06
N VAL A 186 -12.04 57.18 -10.40
CA VAL A 186 -12.56 56.05 -11.20
C VAL A 186 -11.57 54.87 -11.20
N GLU A 187 -10.26 55.12 -11.32
CA GLU A 187 -9.22 54.07 -11.23
C GLU A 187 -9.22 53.39 -9.86
N GLN A 188 -9.28 54.16 -8.77
CA GLN A 188 -9.36 53.64 -7.41
C GLN A 188 -10.64 52.83 -7.19
N ALA A 189 -11.81 53.38 -7.53
CA ALA A 189 -13.08 52.68 -7.34
C ALA A 189 -13.17 51.37 -8.16
N LEU A 190 -12.57 51.34 -9.36
CA LEU A 190 -12.51 50.11 -10.16
C LEU A 190 -11.61 49.04 -9.51
N LEU A 191 -10.46 49.44 -8.97
CA LEU A 191 -9.57 48.51 -8.26
C LEU A 191 -10.20 47.98 -6.96
N GLU A 192 -10.87 48.83 -6.19
CA GLU A 192 -11.59 48.43 -4.97
C GLU A 192 -12.71 47.43 -5.27
N VAL A 193 -13.54 47.68 -6.28
CA VAL A 193 -14.60 46.74 -6.71
C VAL A 193 -14.03 45.41 -7.21
N MET A 194 -12.91 45.43 -7.95
CA MET A 194 -12.25 44.19 -8.37
C MET A 194 -11.69 43.38 -7.19
N GLU A 195 -11.09 44.03 -6.19
CA GLU A 195 -10.63 43.34 -4.97
C GLU A 195 -11.81 42.75 -4.18
N GLU A 196 -12.93 43.49 -4.05
CA GLU A 196 -14.14 42.97 -3.38
C GLU A 196 -14.73 41.75 -4.11
N GLU A 197 -14.80 41.76 -5.44
CA GLU A 197 -15.27 40.61 -6.23
C GLU A 197 -14.32 39.40 -6.12
N GLU A 198 -13.00 39.59 -6.22
CA GLU A 198 -12.02 38.51 -6.04
C GLU A 198 -12.10 37.90 -4.63
N LEU A 199 -12.17 38.75 -3.58
CA LEU A 199 -12.34 38.29 -2.21
C LEU A 199 -13.68 37.57 -1.98
N ALA A 200 -14.76 38.01 -2.62
CA ALA A 200 -16.06 37.34 -2.57
C ALA A 200 -16.00 35.95 -3.22
N GLN A 201 -15.40 35.83 -4.41
CA GLN A 201 -15.21 34.56 -5.12
C GLN A 201 -14.34 33.58 -4.32
N LEU A 202 -13.22 34.04 -3.76
CA LEU A 202 -12.34 33.22 -2.91
C LEU A 202 -13.05 32.73 -1.65
N ARG A 203 -13.86 33.58 -0.99
CA ARG A 203 -14.67 33.20 0.18
C ARG A 203 -15.76 32.19 -0.19
N ALA A 204 -16.41 32.34 -1.35
CA ALA A 204 -17.41 31.38 -1.83
C ALA A 204 -16.78 30.00 -2.13
N HIS A 205 -15.64 29.97 -2.82
CA HIS A 205 -14.90 28.73 -3.09
C HIS A 205 -14.43 28.05 -1.80
N GLN A 206 -13.96 28.81 -0.80
CA GLN A 206 -13.58 28.26 0.51
C GLN A 206 -14.76 27.62 1.25
N ARG A 207 -15.95 28.25 1.23
CA ARG A 207 -17.17 27.67 1.83
C ARG A 207 -17.56 26.36 1.16
N ALA A 208 -17.70 26.35 -0.17
CA ALA A 208 -18.06 25.15 -0.93
C ALA A 208 -17.07 23.99 -0.71
N PHE A 209 -15.77 24.27 -0.62
CA PHE A 209 -14.75 23.27 -0.29
C PHE A 209 -14.88 22.73 1.14
N ILE A 210 -15.19 23.59 2.13
CA ILE A 210 -15.41 23.18 3.52
C ILE A 210 -16.70 22.36 3.65
N GLU A 211 -17.77 22.76 2.97
CA GLU A 211 -19.05 22.04 2.93
C GLU A 211 -18.88 20.64 2.34
N LEU A 212 -18.23 20.52 1.17
CA LEU A 212 -17.91 19.22 0.55
C LEU A 212 -17.05 18.36 1.48
N ARG A 213 -15.95 18.90 2.02
CA ARG A 213 -15.05 18.18 2.92
C ARG A 213 -15.75 17.71 4.20
N ASN A 214 -16.69 18.48 4.73
CA ASN A 214 -17.46 18.11 5.92
C ASN A 214 -18.45 16.97 5.61
N ALA A 215 -19.07 16.98 4.41
CA ALA A 215 -19.91 15.88 3.94
C ALA A 215 -19.09 14.60 3.73
N GLU A 216 -17.96 14.67 3.03
CA GLU A 216 -17.01 13.56 2.84
C GLU A 216 -16.56 12.96 4.19
N PHE A 217 -16.23 13.82 5.17
CA PHE A 217 -15.82 13.37 6.50
C PHE A 217 -16.95 12.64 7.25
N ALA A 218 -18.18 13.13 7.14
CA ALA A 218 -19.35 12.48 7.75
C ALA A 218 -19.66 11.11 7.10
N GLU A 219 -19.51 10.99 5.78
CA GLU A 219 -19.65 9.71 5.08
C GLU A 219 -18.54 8.72 5.47
N LEU A 220 -17.28 9.18 5.55
CA LEU A 220 -16.15 8.36 6.00
C LEU A 220 -16.35 7.84 7.43
N GLN A 221 -16.81 8.69 8.36
CA GLN A 221 -17.11 8.26 9.73
C GLN A 221 -18.24 7.21 9.77
N ARG A 222 -19.31 7.42 8.99
CA ARG A 222 -20.41 6.44 8.84
C ARG A 222 -19.89 5.10 8.30
N LEU A 223 -19.02 5.11 7.30
CA LEU A 223 -18.44 3.92 6.71
C LEU A 223 -17.49 3.21 7.70
N GLU A 224 -16.62 3.94 8.40
CA GLU A 224 -15.73 3.37 9.41
C GLU A 224 -16.51 2.68 10.55
N GLU A 225 -17.63 3.25 11.00
CA GLU A 225 -18.50 2.61 11.98
C GLU A 225 -19.16 1.32 11.46
N GLN A 226 -19.56 1.27 10.19
CA GLN A 226 -20.09 0.05 9.58
C GLN A 226 -19.00 -1.01 9.45
N ASP A 227 -17.82 -0.61 8.99
CA ASP A 227 -16.66 -1.48 8.83
C ASP A 227 -16.16 -2.03 10.18
N ARG A 228 -16.24 -1.23 11.26
CA ARG A 228 -15.98 -1.68 12.64
C ARG A 228 -16.94 -2.78 13.07
N ARG A 229 -18.26 -2.59 12.90
CA ARG A 229 -19.28 -3.61 13.25
C ARG A 229 -19.09 -4.90 12.45
N ILE A 230 -18.82 -4.80 11.15
CA ILE A 230 -18.56 -5.95 10.26
C ILE A 230 -17.28 -6.69 10.69
N ARG A 231 -16.23 -5.95 11.08
CA ARG A 231 -14.97 -6.51 11.58
C ARG A 231 -15.16 -7.27 12.89
N GLU A 232 -15.82 -6.64 13.87
CA GLU A 232 -16.19 -7.27 15.15
C GLU A 232 -17.00 -8.56 14.94
N GLU A 233 -18.02 -8.55 14.07
CA GLU A 233 -18.83 -9.74 13.79
C GLU A 233 -18.01 -10.83 13.09
N LYS A 234 -17.21 -10.47 12.09
CA LYS A 234 -16.33 -11.38 11.35
C LYS A 234 -15.31 -12.06 12.28
N GLU A 235 -14.84 -11.37 13.32
CA GLU A 235 -13.94 -11.95 14.32
C GLU A 235 -14.66 -12.87 15.30
N ARG A 236 -15.88 -12.53 15.76
CA ARG A 236 -16.72 -13.45 16.56
C ARG A 236 -17.02 -14.75 15.79
N ARG A 237 -17.49 -14.64 14.53
CA ARG A 237 -17.72 -15.79 13.64
C ARG A 237 -16.43 -16.61 13.41
N ARG A 238 -15.26 -15.97 13.28
CA ARG A 238 -13.95 -16.64 13.15
C ARG A 238 -13.60 -17.43 14.42
N LEU A 239 -13.76 -16.84 15.60
CA LEU A 239 -13.46 -17.50 16.88
C LEU A 239 -14.36 -18.73 17.10
N GLU A 240 -15.66 -18.59 16.89
CA GLU A 240 -16.60 -19.72 16.92
C GLU A 240 -16.21 -20.85 15.97
N HIS A 241 -15.84 -20.51 14.73
CA HIS A 241 -15.45 -21.51 13.74
C HIS A 241 -14.14 -22.23 14.14
N LEU A 242 -13.17 -21.50 14.70
CA LEU A 242 -11.94 -22.10 15.24
C LEU A 242 -12.22 -23.04 16.42
N GLU A 243 -13.16 -22.71 17.31
CA GLU A 243 -13.60 -23.63 18.36
C GLU A 243 -14.32 -24.87 17.82
N LYS A 244 -15.24 -24.67 16.86
CA LYS A 244 -15.95 -25.77 16.19
C LYS A 244 -14.96 -26.72 15.51
N LEU A 245 -13.92 -26.19 14.84
CA LEU A 245 -12.83 -26.98 14.25
C LEU A 245 -11.95 -27.68 15.30
N ARG A 246 -11.62 -27.05 16.44
CA ARG A 246 -10.86 -27.70 17.53
C ARG A 246 -11.64 -28.90 18.08
N LYS A 247 -12.91 -28.69 18.43
CA LYS A 247 -13.83 -29.72 18.94
C LYS A 247 -14.01 -30.86 17.92
N GLN A 248 -14.10 -30.56 16.63
CA GLN A 248 -14.13 -31.57 15.56
C GLN A 248 -12.83 -32.38 15.47
N LYS A 249 -11.65 -31.75 15.53
CA LYS A 249 -10.36 -32.48 15.53
C LYS A 249 -10.30 -33.46 16.70
N GLU A 250 -10.56 -32.97 17.92
CA GLU A 250 -10.62 -33.80 19.11
C GLU A 250 -11.59 -34.98 18.98
N THR A 251 -12.79 -34.79 18.42
CA THR A 251 -13.73 -35.91 18.23
C THR A 251 -13.25 -36.89 17.17
N THR A 252 -12.66 -36.42 16.06
CA THR A 252 -12.06 -37.33 15.06
C THR A 252 -10.89 -38.12 15.61
N GLU A 253 -10.03 -37.52 16.45
CA GLU A 253 -8.92 -38.20 17.14
C GLU A 253 -9.44 -39.24 18.14
N LYS A 254 -10.44 -38.88 18.97
CA LYS A 254 -11.08 -39.80 19.93
C LYS A 254 -11.78 -40.97 19.22
N ILE A 255 -12.42 -40.72 18.07
CA ILE A 255 -13.05 -41.76 17.23
C ILE A 255 -11.99 -42.66 16.59
N ALA A 256 -10.92 -42.08 16.02
CA ALA A 256 -9.82 -42.84 15.40
C ALA A 256 -9.09 -43.72 16.43
N ALA A 257 -8.78 -43.19 17.61
CA ALA A 257 -8.17 -43.94 18.70
C ALA A 257 -9.07 -45.09 19.17
N ARG A 258 -10.38 -44.85 19.33
CA ARG A 258 -11.38 -45.89 19.65
C ARG A 258 -11.47 -46.97 18.56
N ALA A 259 -11.44 -46.59 17.28
CA ALA A 259 -11.49 -47.54 16.17
C ALA A 259 -10.20 -48.38 16.09
N PHE A 260 -9.03 -47.74 16.24
CA PHE A 260 -7.73 -48.40 16.31
C PHE A 260 -7.65 -49.38 17.48
N ALA A 261 -8.00 -48.94 18.70
CA ALA A 261 -7.99 -49.80 19.89
C ALA A 261 -8.94 -50.99 19.75
N LYS A 262 -10.15 -50.80 19.18
CA LYS A 262 -11.06 -51.91 18.90
C LYS A 262 -10.48 -52.94 17.94
N ARG A 263 -9.86 -52.50 16.84
CA ARG A 263 -9.23 -53.41 15.87
C ARG A 263 -8.04 -54.14 16.50
N TYR A 264 -7.14 -53.41 17.15
CA TYR A 264 -5.96 -53.97 17.79
C TYR A 264 -6.31 -54.99 18.87
N LEU A 265 -7.32 -54.73 19.72
CA LEU A 265 -7.79 -55.69 20.72
C LEU A 265 -8.51 -56.89 20.09
N ALA A 266 -9.25 -56.72 18.99
CA ALA A 266 -9.90 -57.82 18.29
C ALA A 266 -8.89 -58.81 17.68
N ASP A 267 -7.74 -58.32 17.21
CA ASP A 267 -6.66 -59.16 16.68
C ASP A 267 -5.77 -59.72 17.83
N LEU A 268 -5.49 -58.93 18.87
CA LEU A 268 -4.60 -59.30 19.99
C LEU A 268 -5.23 -60.33 20.93
N ILE A 269 -6.51 -60.20 21.29
CA ILE A 269 -7.14 -61.08 22.29
C ILE A 269 -7.08 -62.55 21.84
N PRO A 270 -7.53 -62.95 20.62
CA PRO A 270 -7.41 -64.33 20.16
C PRO A 270 -5.97 -64.84 20.14
N SER A 271 -5.00 -64.00 19.73
CA SER A 271 -3.59 -64.39 19.67
C SER A 271 -2.96 -64.59 21.06
N VAL A 272 -3.30 -63.77 22.05
CA VAL A 272 -2.82 -63.97 23.43
C VAL A 272 -3.49 -65.19 24.06
N PHE A 273 -4.79 -65.41 23.83
CA PHE A 273 -5.48 -66.61 24.31
C PHE A 273 -4.98 -67.90 23.65
N SER A 274 -4.68 -67.91 22.34
CA SER A 274 -4.06 -69.08 21.70
C SER A 274 -2.67 -69.34 22.24
N ASN A 275 -1.81 -68.32 22.35
CA ASN A 275 -0.46 -68.48 22.88
C ASN A 275 -0.45 -69.01 24.34
N LEU A 276 -1.42 -68.61 25.17
CA LEU A 276 -1.58 -69.11 26.55
C LEU A 276 -2.16 -70.54 26.61
N TYR A 277 -2.97 -70.92 25.63
CA TYR A 277 -3.48 -72.29 25.48
C TYR A 277 -2.35 -73.22 25.01
N ASP A 278 -1.61 -72.81 23.98
CA ASP A 278 -0.43 -73.51 23.44
C ASP A 278 0.70 -73.63 24.47
N SER A 279 0.83 -72.67 25.40
CA SER A 279 1.76 -72.75 26.53
C SER A 279 1.23 -73.57 27.72
N GLY A 280 0.06 -74.20 27.62
CA GLY A 280 -0.53 -75.04 28.67
C GLY A 280 -0.94 -74.28 29.94
N PHE A 281 -1.18 -72.97 29.87
CA PHE A 281 -1.59 -72.18 31.04
C PHE A 281 -3.09 -72.36 31.36
N PHE A 282 -3.91 -72.62 30.34
CA PHE A 282 -5.28 -73.09 30.50
C PHE A 282 -5.27 -74.63 30.53
N TYR A 283 -5.84 -75.21 31.60
CA TYR A 283 -6.00 -76.65 31.79
C TYR A 283 -7.36 -76.92 32.44
N ASP A 284 -7.94 -78.10 32.20
CA ASP A 284 -9.13 -78.53 32.93
C ASP A 284 -8.70 -78.95 34.36
N PRO A 285 -9.28 -78.39 35.44
CA PRO A 285 -8.96 -78.79 36.80
C PRO A 285 -9.28 -80.27 37.08
N ILE A 286 -10.24 -80.88 36.38
CA ILE A 286 -10.62 -82.28 36.51
C ILE A 286 -9.54 -83.18 35.90
N GLU A 287 -9.07 -82.87 34.68
CA GLU A 287 -7.96 -83.59 34.07
C GLU A 287 -6.70 -83.49 34.93
N ARG A 288 -6.40 -82.30 35.46
CA ARG A 288 -5.22 -82.09 36.30
C ARG A 288 -5.32 -82.78 37.66
N ASP A 289 -6.51 -82.86 38.26
CA ASP A 289 -6.73 -83.65 39.47
C ASP A 289 -6.63 -85.16 39.20
N ILE A 290 -7.07 -85.62 38.03
CA ILE A 290 -6.88 -87.02 37.60
C ILE A 290 -5.38 -87.33 37.46
N GLU A 291 -4.62 -86.48 36.76
CA GLU A 291 -3.17 -86.63 36.60
C GLU A 291 -2.40 -86.62 37.94
N THR A 292 -2.74 -85.70 38.85
CA THR A 292 -1.91 -85.40 40.03
C THR A 292 -2.35 -86.12 41.30
N LYS A 293 -3.62 -86.55 41.40
CA LYS A 293 -4.16 -87.24 42.58
C LYS A 293 -4.60 -88.66 42.25
N PHE A 294 -5.44 -88.83 41.23
CA PHE A 294 -6.03 -90.15 40.92
C PHE A 294 -5.02 -91.15 40.35
N LEU A 295 -4.21 -90.76 39.34
CA LEU A 295 -3.24 -91.67 38.74
C LEU A 295 -2.15 -92.13 39.75
N PRO A 296 -1.54 -91.25 40.58
CA PRO A 296 -0.60 -91.70 41.62
C PRO A 296 -1.27 -92.62 42.66
N TRP A 297 -2.49 -92.32 43.10
CA TRP A 297 -3.25 -93.19 44.00
C TRP A 297 -3.52 -94.56 43.38
N LEU A 298 -4.05 -94.61 42.16
CA LEU A 298 -4.32 -95.86 41.44
C LEU A 298 -3.05 -96.68 41.23
N MET A 299 -1.94 -96.03 40.86
CA MET A 299 -0.64 -96.70 40.73
C MET A 299 -0.14 -97.26 42.06
N SER A 300 -0.37 -96.56 43.18
CA SER A 300 0.01 -97.07 44.51
C SER A 300 -0.84 -98.27 44.97
N GLU A 301 -2.15 -98.32 44.69
CA GLU A 301 -2.98 -99.49 45.00
C GLU A 301 -2.65 -100.67 44.06
N VAL A 302 -2.36 -100.40 42.78
CA VAL A 302 -1.84 -101.42 41.86
C VAL A 302 -0.49 -101.96 42.34
N GLU A 303 0.40 -101.10 42.83
CA GLU A 303 1.65 -101.54 43.44
C GLU A 303 1.40 -102.36 44.72
N GLU A 304 0.53 -101.91 45.64
CA GLU A 304 0.19 -102.67 46.84
C GLU A 304 -0.37 -104.07 46.49
N THR A 305 -1.30 -104.17 45.52
CA THR A 305 -1.81 -105.48 45.09
C THR A 305 -0.75 -106.34 44.39
N LEU A 306 0.24 -105.73 43.74
CA LEU A 306 1.38 -106.45 43.17
C LEU A 306 2.35 -106.92 44.28
N GLN A 307 2.66 -106.08 45.27
CA GLN A 307 3.46 -106.42 46.45
C GLN A 307 2.80 -107.54 47.25
N LYS A 308 1.48 -107.48 47.49
CA LYS A 308 0.69 -108.56 48.12
C LYS A 308 0.79 -109.87 47.33
N LYS A 309 0.77 -109.83 45.98
CA LYS A 309 0.98 -111.01 45.11
C LYS A 309 2.42 -111.53 45.12
N VAL A 310 3.42 -110.65 45.16
CA VAL A 310 4.85 -111.01 45.24
C VAL A 310 5.15 -111.65 46.60
N LEU A 311 4.64 -111.08 47.69
CA LEU A 311 4.73 -111.65 49.04
C LEU A 311 4.06 -113.02 49.13
N GLY A 312 2.87 -113.19 48.53
CA GLY A 312 2.21 -114.49 48.45
C GLY A 312 3.05 -115.53 47.69
N ARG A 313 3.75 -115.13 46.62
CA ARG A 313 4.70 -116.01 45.90
C ARG A 313 5.93 -116.34 46.74
N THR A 314 6.58 -115.36 47.39
CA THR A 314 7.78 -115.64 48.20
C THR A 314 7.48 -116.47 49.45
N MET A 315 6.29 -116.31 50.06
CA MET A 315 5.79 -117.21 51.11
C MET A 315 5.50 -118.62 50.58
N LEU A 316 4.97 -118.77 49.37
CA LEU A 316 4.78 -120.07 48.75
C LEU A 316 6.12 -120.74 48.43
N ASP A 317 7.10 -119.99 47.91
CA ASP A 317 8.45 -120.48 47.61
C ASP A 317 9.27 -120.83 48.86
N SER A 318 8.98 -120.22 50.01
CA SER A 318 9.58 -120.60 51.30
C SER A 318 8.87 -121.81 51.93
N LEU A 319 7.54 -121.91 51.79
CA LEU A 319 6.80 -123.13 52.14
C LEU A 319 7.26 -124.33 51.31
N ILE A 320 7.42 -124.18 50.00
CA ILE A 320 7.95 -125.22 49.11
C ILE A 320 9.34 -125.65 49.56
N ARG A 321 10.25 -124.70 49.85
CA ARG A 321 11.58 -125.01 50.39
C ARG A 321 11.52 -125.79 51.72
N THR A 322 10.80 -125.29 52.72
CA THR A 322 10.70 -125.98 54.03
C THR A 322 10.00 -127.35 53.94
N VAL A 323 9.12 -127.58 52.97
CA VAL A 323 8.52 -128.91 52.70
C VAL A 323 9.51 -129.84 52.00
N VAL A 324 10.38 -129.32 51.11
CA VAL A 324 11.47 -130.10 50.50
C VAL A 324 12.55 -130.44 51.53
N GLU A 325 12.96 -129.48 52.36
CA GLU A 325 13.91 -129.66 53.48
C GLU A 325 13.39 -130.73 54.46
N LYS A 326 12.17 -130.57 55.00
CA LYS A 326 11.57 -131.58 55.90
C LYS A 326 11.41 -132.96 55.26
N ARG A 327 11.27 -133.06 53.94
CA ARG A 327 11.27 -134.33 53.23
C ARG A 327 12.67 -134.92 53.13
N LEU A 328 13.71 -134.11 52.87
CA LEU A 328 15.10 -134.56 52.90
C LEU A 328 15.49 -135.03 54.31
N ASP A 329 15.09 -134.31 55.36
CA ASP A 329 15.30 -134.72 56.75
C ASP A 329 14.59 -136.05 57.06
N ALA A 330 13.33 -136.20 56.63
CA ALA A 330 12.56 -137.44 56.79
C ALA A 330 13.07 -138.63 55.94
N PHE A 331 13.80 -138.36 54.84
CA PHE A 331 14.57 -139.41 54.13
C PHE A 331 15.91 -139.71 54.81
N SER A 332 16.44 -138.77 55.61
CA SER A 332 17.71 -138.92 56.34
C SER A 332 17.55 -139.65 57.68
N CYS A 333 16.31 -139.88 58.16
CA CYS A 333 16.01 -140.57 59.42
C CYS A 333 14.94 -141.66 59.24
N GLN A 334 15.29 -142.91 59.56
CA GLN A 334 14.45 -144.10 59.45
C GLN A 334 14.74 -145.11 60.58
N PRO A 335 13.77 -145.94 61.03
CA PRO A 335 12.40 -145.56 61.47
C PRO A 335 11.94 -146.36 62.73
N LEU A 336 10.62 -146.38 63.00
CA LEU A 336 9.84 -147.39 63.78
C LEU A 336 9.72 -147.21 65.33
N PRO A 337 8.66 -147.77 65.98
CA PRO A 337 7.24 -147.77 65.58
C PRO A 337 6.21 -147.71 66.76
N ASP A 338 4.91 -147.91 66.44
CA ASP A 338 3.85 -148.53 67.28
C ASP A 338 3.28 -147.77 68.52
N GLN A 339 2.01 -147.90 68.99
CA GLN A 339 0.74 -148.57 68.57
C GLN A 339 -0.42 -148.05 69.51
N THR A 340 -1.75 -148.30 69.44
CA THR A 340 -2.74 -148.96 68.52
C THR A 340 -4.18 -148.48 68.86
N GLU A 341 -5.17 -148.61 67.94
CA GLU A 341 -6.68 -148.56 68.05
C GLU A 341 -7.41 -147.46 68.90
N ALA A 342 -8.49 -146.75 68.52
CA ALA A 342 -9.73 -146.95 67.69
C ALA A 342 -10.96 -147.53 68.48
N PRO A 343 -12.26 -147.26 68.12
CA PRO A 343 -12.82 -146.34 67.10
C PRO A 343 -14.13 -145.52 67.47
N ALA A 344 -14.47 -144.54 66.60
CA ALA A 344 -15.82 -144.17 66.08
C ALA A 344 -16.90 -143.30 66.82
N LYS A 345 -17.26 -142.18 66.13
CA LYS A 345 -18.60 -141.55 65.85
C LYS A 345 -19.12 -140.32 66.63
N GLU A 346 -19.64 -139.37 65.83
CA GLU A 346 -20.29 -138.05 66.12
C GLU A 346 -21.86 -138.14 66.06
N PRO A 347 -22.70 -137.07 65.88
CA PRO A 347 -22.49 -135.58 65.91
C PRO A 347 -23.60 -134.67 66.56
N ARG A 348 -23.25 -133.36 66.77
CA ARG A 348 -24.14 -132.14 66.74
C ARG A 348 -25.21 -131.97 67.85
N PRO A 349 -25.89 -130.80 68.06
CA PRO A 349 -26.14 -129.58 67.24
C PRO A 349 -25.30 -128.33 67.69
N THR A 350 -25.66 -127.01 67.69
CA THR A 350 -26.91 -126.21 67.56
C THR A 350 -26.65 -124.73 67.12
N HIS A 351 -27.71 -123.94 66.85
CA HIS A 351 -27.71 -122.49 66.51
C HIS A 351 -27.64 -121.52 67.71
N ALA A 352 -27.23 -120.25 67.48
CA ALA A 352 -27.87 -119.04 68.04
C ALA A 352 -27.50 -117.72 67.29
N ALA A 353 -28.39 -116.72 67.36
CA ALA A 353 -28.26 -115.27 67.03
C ALA A 353 -29.11 -114.50 68.10
N PRO A 354 -29.61 -113.22 68.00
CA PRO A 354 -29.44 -112.12 67.02
C PRO A 354 -29.41 -110.64 67.60
N GLN A 355 -29.31 -109.61 66.72
CA GLN A 355 -29.85 -108.21 66.84
C GLN A 355 -29.32 -107.27 67.99
N VAL A 356 -29.57 -105.93 68.12
CA VAL A 356 -30.79 -105.06 68.04
C VAL A 356 -30.47 -103.53 67.90
N SER A 357 -31.40 -102.68 67.37
CA SER A 357 -31.57 -101.18 67.47
C SER A 357 -30.55 -100.17 66.85
N GLY A 358 -30.89 -98.90 66.52
CA GLY A 358 -32.23 -98.25 66.37
C GLY A 358 -32.30 -96.68 66.37
N GLU A 359 -33.06 -96.09 65.41
CA GLU A 359 -33.93 -94.87 65.44
C GLU A 359 -33.45 -93.38 65.61
N THR A 360 -34.37 -92.44 65.24
CA THR A 360 -34.46 -90.95 65.42
C THR A 360 -33.71 -89.98 64.45
N ASP A 361 -34.18 -88.77 64.08
CA ASP A 361 -35.55 -88.16 63.94
C ASP A 361 -35.51 -86.77 63.18
N ALA A 362 -36.68 -86.24 62.75
CA ALA A 362 -37.11 -84.82 62.56
C ALA A 362 -36.71 -83.91 61.35
N ALA A 363 -37.70 -83.07 60.96
CA ALA A 363 -37.69 -81.79 60.18
C ALA A 363 -37.32 -81.82 58.66
N ASP A 364 -37.78 -80.90 57.78
CA ASP A 364 -38.67 -79.71 57.90
C ASP A 364 -39.53 -79.47 56.61
N GLN A 365 -40.39 -78.44 56.60
CA GLN A 365 -41.33 -78.06 55.52
C GLN A 365 -40.77 -77.02 54.52
N PRO A 366 -41.37 -76.90 53.31
CA PRO A 366 -41.44 -75.66 52.55
C PRO A 366 -42.85 -75.04 52.59
N VAL A 367 -42.95 -73.74 52.87
CA VAL A 367 -44.22 -73.01 53.08
C VAL A 367 -44.38 -71.84 52.08
N THR A 368 -45.61 -71.72 51.56
CA THR A 368 -46.30 -70.63 50.83
C THR A 368 -45.55 -69.29 50.62
N GLU A 369 -45.38 -68.75 49.40
CA GLU A 369 -46.35 -68.10 48.47
C GLU A 369 -46.15 -66.55 48.45
N LYS A 370 -46.55 -65.91 47.34
CA LYS A 370 -47.05 -64.51 47.23
C LYS A 370 -46.02 -63.37 47.40
N GLU A 371 -45.98 -62.37 46.49
CA GLU A 371 -46.88 -61.19 46.35
C GLU A 371 -46.75 -60.22 47.56
N GLU A 372 -46.67 -58.90 47.41
CA GLU A 372 -47.10 -58.04 46.28
C GLU A 372 -46.26 -56.74 46.13
N THR A 373 -46.41 -56.10 44.96
CA THR A 373 -46.41 -54.65 44.65
C THR A 373 -45.98 -53.60 45.71
N ASP A 374 -45.15 -52.63 45.29
CA ASP A 374 -45.51 -51.21 45.47
C ASP A 374 -44.85 -50.24 44.43
N GLN A 375 -45.44 -49.05 44.26
CA GLN A 375 -45.01 -47.97 43.34
C GLN A 375 -44.68 -46.64 44.11
N PRO A 376 -44.80 -45.42 43.54
CA PRO A 376 -43.97 -44.80 42.49
C PRO A 376 -43.29 -43.48 42.94
N VAL A 377 -42.19 -43.10 42.27
CA VAL A 377 -41.63 -41.73 42.21
C VAL A 377 -40.85 -41.59 40.88
N ALA A 378 -40.79 -40.49 40.13
CA ALA A 378 -41.69 -39.37 39.79
C ALA A 378 -40.95 -38.53 38.70
N GLU A 379 -41.67 -37.83 37.81
CA GLU A 379 -41.18 -36.70 36.97
C GLU A 379 -40.02 -37.04 35.94
N GLU A 380 -39.83 -36.36 34.80
CA GLU A 380 -40.60 -35.33 34.07
C GLU A 380 -40.27 -35.40 32.56
N GLN A 381 -41.24 -35.14 31.66
CA GLN A 381 -40.99 -34.74 30.26
C GLN A 381 -42.17 -33.90 29.71
N PRO A 382 -41.88 -32.68 29.23
CA PRO A 382 -42.30 -32.21 27.89
C PRO A 382 -41.08 -31.73 27.08
N SER A 383 -40.86 -32.07 25.79
CA SER A 383 -41.62 -31.78 24.56
C SER A 383 -41.36 -30.39 23.94
N ASP A 384 -41.36 -30.32 22.60
CA ASP A 384 -41.00 -29.14 21.80
C ASP A 384 -41.97 -27.94 21.92
N PRO A 385 -41.56 -26.78 21.38
CA PRO A 385 -42.51 -25.96 20.63
C PRO A 385 -42.01 -25.51 19.24
N THR A 386 -42.92 -25.47 18.27
CA THR A 386 -42.72 -24.87 16.94
C THR A 386 -43.63 -23.65 16.72
N SER A 387 -43.05 -22.60 16.15
CA SER A 387 -43.68 -21.60 15.26
C SER A 387 -45.00 -20.91 15.67
N SER A 388 -44.89 -19.64 16.10
CA SER A 388 -45.83 -18.55 15.78
C SER A 388 -45.01 -17.28 15.48
N GLN A 389 -45.18 -16.54 14.38
CA GLN A 389 -46.35 -15.75 13.94
C GLN A 389 -46.80 -14.68 14.95
N LEU A 390 -46.48 -13.43 14.63
CA LEU A 390 -47.07 -12.20 15.16
C LEU A 390 -47.15 -11.18 14.02
N GLU A 391 -48.35 -10.66 13.76
CA GLU A 391 -48.62 -9.48 12.94
C GLU A 391 -49.50 -8.52 13.77
N GLU A 392 -49.43 -7.22 13.45
CA GLU A 392 -50.50 -6.22 13.66
C GLU A 392 -50.91 -5.79 15.10
N SER A 393 -51.30 -4.53 15.39
CA SER A 393 -51.33 -3.26 14.61
C SER A 393 -51.07 -2.03 15.52
N ASP A 394 -50.93 -0.83 14.91
CA ASP A 394 -51.33 0.49 15.43
C ASP A 394 -50.57 1.15 16.62
N GLN A 395 -50.45 2.49 16.74
CA GLN A 395 -50.95 3.62 15.92
C GLN A 395 -50.09 4.91 16.07
N ALA A 396 -50.29 5.88 15.15
CA ALA A 396 -49.87 7.31 15.17
C ALA A 396 -48.36 7.67 15.06
N GLY A 397 -47.96 8.79 14.44
CA GLY A 397 -48.75 9.71 13.58
C GLY A 397 -48.17 11.13 13.39
N THR A 398 -47.66 11.43 12.18
CA THR A 398 -47.38 12.75 11.54
C THR A 398 -47.19 12.46 10.04
N GLN A 399 -47.94 12.97 9.06
CA GLN A 399 -48.22 14.36 8.63
C GLN A 399 -47.02 15.14 8.08
N ASP A 400 -47.26 15.77 6.92
CA ASP A 400 -46.53 16.83 6.22
C ASP A 400 -45.16 16.47 5.59
N LEU A 401 -44.77 16.94 4.39
CA LEU A 401 -45.46 17.83 3.42
C LEU A 401 -44.98 17.58 1.97
N GLU A 402 -45.63 18.22 1.00
CA GLU A 402 -45.35 18.16 -0.45
C GLU A 402 -44.09 18.96 -0.85
N THR A 403 -43.40 18.56 -1.92
CA THR A 403 -42.92 19.50 -2.98
C THR A 403 -42.50 18.75 -4.25
N GLU A 404 -42.42 19.50 -5.36
CA GLU A 404 -42.15 19.04 -6.74
C GLU A 404 -40.66 18.84 -7.07
#